data_AF-F4P1W8-F1
#
_entry.id   AF-F4P1W8-F1
#
_cell.length_a   1.000
_cell.length_b   1.000
_cell.length_c   1.000
_cell.angle_alpha   90.00
_cell.angle_beta   90.00
_cell.angle_gamma   90.00
#
_symmetry.space_group_name_H-M   'P 1'
#
loop_
_entity.id
_entity.type
_entity.pdbx_description
1 polymer ?
#
loop_
_entity_poly.entity_id
_entity_poly.type
_entity_poly.pdbx_seq_one_letter_code
_entity_poly.pdbx_strand_id
1 'polypeptide(L)'
;MASMFLPSTNASVLSTYRGLLREVNRQFVVKNNNSFWRMQVIAQFRIGKGITDPSRALAKRRQAQNVLMYLKSSREYKELMERYWPVSTLTEQEKIAKTANRVGLAVPKPVEITP
;
A
#
# COMPACT_ATOMS: atom_id res chain seq x y z
N MET A 1 -10.64 23.77 -26.48
CA MET A 1 -9.47 23.47 -25.63
C MET A 1 -9.16 21.98 -25.72
N ALA A 2 -8.53 21.54 -26.81
CA ALA A 2 -8.26 20.13 -27.08
C ALA A 2 -7.14 19.61 -26.16
N SER A 3 -7.45 18.63 -25.33
CA SER A 3 -6.44 17.92 -24.54
C SER A 3 -5.56 17.09 -25.49
N MET A 4 -4.34 17.59 -25.74
CA MET A 4 -3.30 16.87 -26.48
C MET A 4 -3.02 15.52 -25.81
N PHE A 5 -3.53 14.46 -26.43
CA PHE A 5 -3.24 13.09 -26.07
C PHE A 5 -1.81 12.78 -26.50
N LEU A 6 -0.83 13.07 -25.64
CA LEU A 6 0.56 12.75 -25.93
C LEU A 6 0.70 11.24 -26.18
N PRO A 7 1.37 10.83 -27.26
CA PRO A 7 1.63 9.42 -27.53
C PRO A 7 2.39 8.80 -26.36
N SER A 8 2.04 7.55 -26.03
CA SER A 8 2.69 6.80 -24.97
C SER A 8 4.17 6.63 -25.28
N THR A 9 5.03 7.40 -24.61
CA THR A 9 6.47 7.25 -24.74
C THR A 9 6.94 6.06 -23.92
N ASN A 10 7.89 5.28 -24.45
CA ASN A 10 8.54 4.18 -23.72
C ASN A 10 9.10 4.63 -22.37
N ALA A 11 9.55 5.89 -22.28
CA ALA A 11 9.98 6.52 -21.03
C ALA A 11 8.90 6.52 -19.94
N SER A 12 7.64 6.80 -20.30
CA SER A 12 6.50 6.80 -19.36
C SER A 12 6.17 5.40 -18.83
N VAL A 13 6.29 4.38 -19.68
CA VAL A 13 6.10 2.98 -19.28
C VAL A 13 7.21 2.55 -18.33
N LEU A 14 8.46 2.86 -18.65
CA LEU A 14 9.62 2.53 -17.82
C LEU A 14 9.61 3.26 -16.48
N SER A 15 9.20 4.52 -16.44
CA SER A 15 9.08 5.27 -15.19
C SER A 15 8.01 4.67 -14.28
N THR A 16 6.86 4.31 -14.83
CA THR A 16 5.76 3.63 -14.12
C THR A 16 6.20 2.26 -13.60
N TYR A 17 6.87 1.46 -14.45
CA TYR A 17 7.42 0.15 -14.08
C TYR A 17 8.41 0.23 -12.91
N ARG A 18 9.40 1.14 -13.01
CA ARG A 18 10.39 1.36 -11.94
C ARG A 18 9.73 1.89 -10.66
N GLY A 19 8.72 2.74 -10.80
CA GLY A 19 7.91 3.23 -9.69
C GLY A 19 7.23 2.09 -8.93
N LEU A 20 6.52 1.21 -9.65
CA LEU A 20 5.85 0.04 -9.08
C LEU A 20 6.83 -0.89 -8.37
N LEU A 21 7.95 -1.23 -9.01
CA LEU A 21 8.94 -2.10 -8.40
C LEU A 21 9.49 -1.51 -7.10
N ARG A 22 9.83 -0.22 -7.07
CA ARG A 22 10.33 0.42 -5.84
C ARG A 22 9.29 0.41 -4.73
N GLU A 23 8.03 0.70 -5.05
CA GLU A 23 6.95 0.75 -4.07
C GLU A 23 6.61 -0.64 -3.52
N VAL A 24 6.53 -1.65 -4.39
CA VAL A 24 6.30 -3.05 -3.99
C VAL A 24 7.45 -3.58 -3.15
N ASN A 25 8.70 -3.31 -3.55
CA ASN A 25 9.85 -3.74 -2.75
C ASN A 25 9.83 -3.11 -1.35
N ARG A 26 9.53 -1.80 -1.27
CA ARG A 26 9.46 -1.06 -0.01
C ARG A 26 8.39 -1.60 0.92
N GLN A 27 7.20 -1.92 0.41
CA GLN A 27 6.06 -2.32 1.25
C GLN A 27 6.05 -3.82 1.59
N PHE A 28 6.39 -4.68 0.64
CA PHE A 28 6.18 -6.13 0.76
C PHE A 28 7.48 -6.94 0.87
N VAL A 29 8.55 -6.56 0.16
CA VAL A 29 9.78 -7.36 0.12
C VAL A 29 10.63 -7.12 1.37
N VAL A 30 10.82 -5.86 1.76
CA VAL A 30 11.64 -5.52 2.95
C VAL A 30 11.05 -6.11 4.23
N LYS A 31 9.72 -6.18 4.35
CA LYS A 31 9.05 -6.67 5.56
C LYS A 31 9.02 -8.20 5.67
N ASN A 32 8.81 -8.90 4.55
CA ASN A 32 8.53 -10.35 4.57
C ASN A 32 9.63 -11.21 3.94
N ASN A 33 10.74 -10.59 3.49
CA ASN A 33 11.82 -11.23 2.72
C ASN A 33 11.33 -12.08 1.53
N ASN A 34 10.16 -11.74 0.96
CA ASN A 34 9.50 -12.51 -0.07
C ASN A 34 9.47 -11.73 -1.39
N SER A 35 10.14 -12.24 -2.41
CA SER A 35 10.25 -11.64 -3.74
C SER A 35 9.05 -11.93 -4.66
N PHE A 36 8.05 -12.68 -4.21
CA PHE A 36 6.89 -13.08 -5.00
C PHE A 36 6.21 -11.90 -5.70
N TRP A 37 5.86 -10.85 -4.95
CA TRP A 37 5.16 -9.69 -5.50
C TRP A 37 5.99 -8.93 -6.53
N ARG A 38 7.30 -8.82 -6.31
CA ARG A 38 8.23 -8.25 -7.28
C ARG A 38 8.23 -9.08 -8.58
N MET A 39 8.31 -10.40 -8.46
CA MET A 39 8.29 -11.31 -9.61
C MET A 39 6.97 -11.24 -10.38
N GLN A 40 5.84 -11.12 -9.68
CA GLN A 40 4.53 -10.94 -10.32
C GLN A 40 4.47 -9.64 -11.13
N VAL A 41 4.95 -8.51 -10.59
CA VAL A 41 5.02 -7.26 -11.36
C VAL A 41 5.89 -7.43 -12.61
N ILE A 42 7.06 -8.06 -12.48
CA ILE A 42 7.94 -8.33 -13.64
C ILE A 42 7.22 -9.18 -14.68
N ALA A 43 6.54 -10.25 -14.27
CA ALA A 43 5.81 -11.15 -15.16
C ALA A 43 4.69 -10.41 -15.92
N GLN A 44 3.90 -9.57 -15.24
CA GLN A 44 2.83 -8.80 -15.87
C GLN A 44 3.35 -7.82 -16.92
N PHE A 45 4.46 -7.14 -16.67
CA PHE A 45 5.09 -6.24 -17.65
C PHE A 45 5.72 -7.01 -18.82
N ARG A 46 6.23 -8.22 -18.60
CA ARG A 46 6.71 -9.10 -19.68
C ARG A 46 5.57 -9.55 -20.58
N ILE A 47 4.45 -9.99 -20.01
CA ILE A 47 3.23 -10.36 -20.76
C ILE A 47 2.72 -9.15 -21.56
N GLY A 48 2.71 -7.97 -20.96
CA GLY A 48 2.28 -6.73 -21.60
C GLY A 48 3.12 -6.30 -22.81
N LYS A 49 4.37 -6.79 -22.94
CA LYS A 49 5.25 -6.48 -24.09
C LYS A 49 4.68 -7.01 -25.42
N GLY A 50 3.88 -8.08 -25.38
CA GLY A 50 3.26 -8.66 -26.56
C GLY A 50 2.01 -7.93 -27.08
N ILE A 51 1.61 -6.82 -26.45
CA ILE A 51 0.41 -6.08 -26.84
C ILE A 51 0.75 -5.10 -27.96
N THR A 52 0.31 -5.42 -29.17
CA THR A 52 0.50 -4.58 -30.36
C THR A 52 -0.59 -3.51 -30.51
N ASP A 53 -1.78 -3.76 -29.98
CA ASP A 53 -2.92 -2.82 -30.07
C ASP A 53 -2.69 -1.58 -29.17
N PRO A 54 -2.63 -0.37 -29.76
CA PRO A 54 -2.35 0.86 -29.01
C PRO A 54 -3.39 1.18 -27.94
N SER A 55 -4.67 0.85 -28.19
CA SER A 55 -5.75 1.13 -27.24
C SER A 55 -5.63 0.25 -25.99
N ARG A 56 -5.34 -1.03 -26.18
CA ARG A 56 -5.08 -1.98 -25.08
C ARG A 56 -3.79 -1.64 -24.33
N ALA A 57 -2.73 -1.25 -25.04
CA ALA A 57 -1.48 -0.82 -24.41
C ALA A 57 -1.68 0.41 -23.51
N LEU A 58 -2.46 1.38 -23.99
CA LEU A 58 -2.84 2.56 -23.22
C LEU A 58 -3.65 2.20 -21.96
N ALA A 59 -4.65 1.32 -22.08
CA ALA A 59 -5.47 0.88 -20.96
C ALA A 59 -4.62 0.18 -19.89
N LYS A 60 -3.71 -0.72 -20.30
CA LYS A 60 -2.79 -1.40 -19.38
C LYS A 60 -1.82 -0.44 -18.70
N ARG A 61 -1.32 0.57 -19.42
CA ARG A 61 -0.48 1.63 -18.84
C ARG A 61 -1.24 2.40 -17.76
N ARG A 62 -2.47 2.84 -18.05
CA ARG A 62 -3.33 3.54 -17.08
C ARG A 62 -3.60 2.67 -15.86
N GLN A 63 -3.89 1.38 -16.05
CA GLN A 63 -4.07 0.44 -14.96
C GLN A 63 -2.82 0.36 -14.07
N ALA A 64 -1.62 0.26 -14.65
CA ALA A 64 -0.37 0.24 -13.90
C ALA A 64 -0.13 1.55 -13.11
N GLN A 65 -0.47 2.70 -13.70
CA GLN A 65 -0.39 3.99 -13.01
C GLN A 65 -1.37 4.09 -11.84
N ASN A 66 -2.59 3.61 -12.02
CA ASN A 66 -3.60 3.59 -10.96
C ASN A 66 -3.17 2.70 -9.78
N VAL A 67 -2.61 1.51 -10.09
CA VAL A 67 -2.05 0.63 -9.05
C VAL A 67 -0.90 1.31 -8.31
N LEU A 68 0.01 1.98 -9.03
CA LEU A 68 1.11 2.71 -8.40
C LEU A 68 0.59 3.82 -7.46
N MET A 69 -0.40 4.57 -7.91
CA MET A 69 -1.03 5.62 -7.12
C MET A 69 -1.66 5.05 -5.84
N TYR A 70 -2.45 3.97 -5.99
CA TYR A 70 -3.10 3.29 -4.87
C TYR A 70 -2.11 2.77 -3.83
N LEU A 71 -1.02 2.15 -4.26
CA LEU A 71 0.01 1.64 -3.34
C LEU A 71 0.66 2.78 -2.55
N LYS A 72 0.98 3.90 -3.22
CA LYS A 72 1.54 5.07 -2.55
C LYS A 72 0.57 5.68 -1.54
N SER A 73 -0.69 5.89 -1.93
CA SER A 73 -1.70 6.48 -1.04
C SER A 73 -2.03 5.57 0.13
N SER A 74 -2.02 4.25 -0.06
CA SER A 74 -2.22 3.28 1.01
C SER A 74 -1.08 3.32 2.05
N ARG A 75 0.16 3.48 1.60
CA ARG A 75 1.31 3.66 2.49
C ARG A 75 1.21 4.97 3.27
N GLU A 76 0.95 6.06 2.58
CA GLU A 76 0.80 7.39 3.19
C GLU A 76 -0.35 7.42 4.19
N TYR A 77 -1.50 6.85 3.84
CA TYR A 77 -2.62 6.68 4.75
C TYR A 77 -2.22 5.93 6.03
N LYS A 78 -1.47 4.82 5.88
CA LYS A 78 -0.96 4.06 7.02
C LYS A 78 -0.02 4.91 7.90
N GLU A 79 0.93 5.62 7.28
CA GLU A 79 1.86 6.51 7.99
C GLU A 79 1.13 7.64 8.74
N LEU A 80 0.11 8.24 8.13
CA LEU A 80 -0.72 9.28 8.75
C LEU A 80 -1.55 8.73 9.91
N MET A 81 -2.15 7.55 9.75
CA MET A 81 -2.89 6.89 10.81
C MET A 81 -2.00 6.57 12.01
N GLU A 82 -0.81 6.01 11.78
CA GLU A 82 0.15 5.72 12.85
C GLU A 82 0.59 6.99 13.58
N ARG A 83 0.74 8.12 12.87
CA ARG A 83 1.19 9.39 13.45
C ARG A 83 0.11 10.11 14.25
N TYR A 84 -1.09 10.25 13.70
CA TYR A 84 -2.14 11.10 14.26
C TYR A 84 -3.19 10.34 15.05
N TRP A 85 -3.32 9.03 14.84
CA TRP A 85 -4.24 8.17 15.59
C TRP A 85 -3.54 6.88 16.07
N PRO A 86 -2.59 6.99 17.02
CA PRO A 86 -1.92 5.82 17.60
C PRO A 86 -2.87 4.96 18.47
N VAL A 87 -4.00 5.51 18.91
CA VAL A 87 -5.03 4.80 19.69
C VAL A 87 -5.81 3.77 18.84
N SER A 88 -5.72 3.84 17.51
CA SER A 88 -6.43 2.94 16.59
C SER A 88 -5.80 1.54 16.58
N THR A 89 -4.52 1.45 16.96
CA THR A 89 -3.76 0.21 17.06
C THR A 89 -3.90 -0.46 18.42
N LEU A 90 -4.54 0.21 19.39
CA LEU A 90 -4.74 -0.32 20.73
C LEU A 90 -5.98 -1.21 20.78
N THR A 91 -5.84 -2.34 21.44
CA THR A 91 -6.97 -3.18 21.87
C THR A 91 -7.86 -2.41 22.84
N GLU A 92 -9.11 -2.83 22.98
CA GLU A 92 -10.06 -2.14 23.85
C GLU A 92 -9.60 -2.13 25.32
N GLN A 93 -8.98 -3.23 25.77
CA GLN A 93 -8.39 -3.36 27.09
C GLN A 93 -7.25 -2.35 27.31
N GLU A 94 -6.38 -2.15 26.33
CA GLU A 94 -5.29 -1.16 26.42
C GLU A 94 -5.81 0.28 26.43
N LYS A 95 -6.92 0.55 25.72
CA LYS A 95 -7.57 1.87 25.78
C LYS A 95 -8.10 2.13 27.19
N ILE A 96 -8.83 1.18 27.78
CA ILE A 96 -9.36 1.26 29.14
C ILE A 96 -8.21 1.45 30.15
N ALA A 97 -7.08 0.75 29.97
CA ALA A 97 -5.91 0.94 30.82
C ALA A 97 -5.30 2.34 30.71
N LYS A 98 -5.15 2.87 29.50
CA LYS A 98 -4.62 4.23 29.31
C LYS A 98 -5.55 5.31 29.85
N THR A 99 -6.87 5.13 29.75
CA THR A 99 -7.83 6.08 30.33
C THR A 99 -7.87 6.03 31.84
N ALA A 100 -7.80 4.83 32.45
CA ALA A 100 -7.68 4.69 33.90
C ALA A 100 -6.39 5.35 34.42
N ASN A 101 -5.25 5.12 33.76
CA ASN A 101 -3.97 5.70 34.16
C ASN A 101 -3.96 7.23 34.06
N ARG A 102 -4.74 7.85 33.15
CA ARG A 102 -4.86 9.32 33.05
C ARG A 102 -5.41 9.96 34.32
N VAL A 103 -6.23 9.24 35.08
CA VAL A 103 -6.81 9.70 36.35
C VAL A 103 -6.11 9.08 37.57
N GLY A 104 -4.96 8.43 37.38
CA GLY A 104 -4.21 7.78 38.45
C GLY A 104 -4.83 6.47 38.96
N LEU A 105 -5.74 5.87 38.19
CA LEU A 105 -6.39 4.60 38.52
C LEU A 105 -5.79 3.44 37.71
N ALA A 106 -5.84 2.23 38.27
CA ALA A 106 -5.44 1.00 37.59
C ALA A 106 -6.67 0.14 37.25
N VAL A 107 -6.63 -0.56 36.12
CA VAL A 107 -7.72 -1.46 35.72
C VAL A 107 -7.70 -2.71 36.61
N PRO A 108 -8.86 -3.14 37.17
CA PRO A 108 -8.94 -4.36 37.96
C PRO A 108 -8.55 -5.59 37.14
N LYS A 109 -7.91 -6.57 37.78
CA LYS A 109 -7.65 -7.86 37.13
C LYS A 109 -8.99 -8.58 36.90
N PRO A 110 -9.19 -9.23 35.74
CA PRO A 110 -10.37 -10.05 35.52
C PRO A 110 -10.43 -11.14 36.58
N VAL A 111 -11.61 -11.35 37.17
CA VAL A 111 -11.85 -12.42 38.13
C VAL A 111 -11.86 -13.73 37.35
N GLU A 112 -10.85 -14.58 37.56
CA GLU A 112 -10.85 -15.95 37.04
C GLU A 112 -11.90 -16.74 37.83
N ILE A 113 -13.08 -16.91 37.23
CA ILE A 113 -14.10 -17.82 37.76
C ILE A 113 -13.68 -19.23 37.32
N THR A 114 -12.97 -19.94 38.19
CA THR A 114 -12.75 -21.38 38.02
C THR A 114 -14.10 -22.10 38.17
N PRO A 115 -14.47 -23.00 37.24
CA PRO A 115 -15.74 -23.72 37.28
C PRO A 115 -15.87 -24.65 38.48
#